data_AF-A0A1C3MYV1-F1
#
_entry.id   AF-A0A1C3MYV1-F1
#
_cell.length_a   1.000
_cell.length_b   1.000
_cell.length_c   1.000
_cell.angle_alpha   90.00
_cell.angle_beta   90.00
_cell.angle_gamma   90.00
#
_symmetry.space_group_name_H-M   'P 1'
#
loop_
_entity.id
_entity.type
_entity.pdbx_description
1 polymer ?
#
loop_
_entity_poly.entity_id
_entity_poly.type
_entity_poly.pdbx_seq_one_letter_code
_entity_poly.pdbx_strand_id
1 'polypeptide(L)' 'MTDPHDAPSFSDDEYAFLRHVRFGELPPAVRPEERVALTETDPDRGAPLDYPERWDLRHGGAA' A
#
# COMPACT_ATOMS: atom_id res chain seq x y z
N MET A 1 9.52 7.28 22.98
CA MET A 1 9.20 6.53 21.75
C MET A 1 8.19 7.41 21.02
N THR A 2 8.59 8.09 19.94
CA THR A 2 7.69 8.97 19.19
C THR A 2 6.72 8.11 18.40
N ASP A 3 5.42 8.37 18.56
CA ASP A 3 4.38 7.71 17.79
C ASP A 3 4.51 8.15 16.32
N PRO A 4 4.48 7.25 15.31
CA PRO A 4 4.44 7.67 13.90
C PRO A 4 3.24 8.56 13.56
N HIS A 5 2.18 8.56 14.39
CA HIS A 5 1.04 9.48 14.28
C HIS A 5 1.29 10.89 14.82
N ASP A 6 2.39 11.11 15.55
CA ASP A 6 2.83 12.43 16.06
C ASP A 6 3.59 13.25 14.99
N ALA A 7 3.80 12.68 13.80
CA ALA A 7 4.32 13.42 12.66
C ALA A 7 3.26 14.42 12.17
N PRO A 8 3.63 15.69 11.90
CA PRO A 8 2.71 16.65 11.32
C PRO A 8 2.16 16.08 10.00
N SER A 9 0.83 16.07 9.85
CA SER A 9 0.19 15.68 8.61
C SER A 9 0.53 16.68 7.52
N PHE A 10 1.00 16.19 6.37
CA PHE A 10 1.22 17.03 5.20
C PHE A 10 -0.13 17.49 4.62
N SER A 11 -0.12 18.65 3.98
CA SER A 11 -1.20 19.12 3.13
C SER A 11 -1.31 18.28 1.85
N ASP A 12 -2.45 18.38 1.15
CA ASP A 12 -2.67 17.69 -0.13
C ASP A 12 -1.63 18.08 -1.20
N ASP A 13 -1.20 19.35 -1.21
CA ASP A 13 -0.18 19.86 -2.13
C ASP A 13 1.20 19.27 -1.83
N GLU A 14 1.55 19.16 -0.54
CA GLU A 14 2.80 18.51 -0.12
C GLU A 14 2.80 17.03 -0.46
N TYR A 15 1.68 16.33 -0.26
CA TYR A 15 1.53 14.95 -0.71
C TYR A 15 1.60 14.82 -2.23
N ALA A 16 1.04 15.77 -2.98
CA ALA A 16 1.14 15.80 -4.44
C ALA A 16 2.59 15.96 -4.90
N PHE A 17 3.34 16.86 -4.27
CA PHE A 17 4.78 17.03 -4.53
C PHE A 17 5.59 15.78 -4.20
N LEU A 18 5.40 15.19 -3.02
CA LEU A 18 6.12 13.98 -2.61
C LEU A 18 5.81 12.79 -3.53
N ARG A 19 4.56 12.65 -3.97
CA ARG A 19 4.16 11.65 -4.96
C ARG A 19 4.87 11.89 -6.28
N HIS A 20 4.92 13.13 -6.77
CA HIS A 20 5.62 13.48 -8.00
C HIS A 20 7.12 13.17 -7.93
N VAL A 21 7.80 13.54 -6.85
CA VAL A 21 9.24 13.25 -6.68
C VAL A 21 9.50 11.74 -6.70
N ARG A 22 8.62 10.94 -6.09
CA ARG A 22 8.79 9.48 -5.98
C ARG A 22 8.42 8.73 -7.27
N PHE A 23 7.36 9.14 -7.95
CA PHE A 23 6.74 8.35 -9.02
C PHE A 23 6.65 9.10 -10.36
N GLY A 24 7.00 10.39 -10.40
CA GLY A 24 6.81 11.25 -11.55
C GLY A 24 5.36 11.69 -11.75
N GLU A 25 5.03 12.06 -12.98
CA GLU A 25 3.68 12.48 -13.35
C GLU A 25 2.68 11.32 -13.33
N LEU A 26 1.48 11.59 -12.83
CA LEU A 26 0.40 10.61 -12.86
C LEU A 26 -0.05 10.43 -14.32
N PRO A 27 -0.30 9.19 -14.78
CA PRO A 27 -0.95 8.97 -16.06
C PRO A 27 -2.30 9.69 -16.15
N PRO A 28 -2.74 10.12 -17.34
CA PRO A 28 -4.05 10.73 -17.51
C PRO A 28 -5.15 9.79 -17.04
N ALA A 29 -6.19 10.35 -16.42
CA ALA A 29 -7.32 9.57 -15.95
C ALA A 29 -8.05 8.92 -17.13
N VAL A 30 -8.20 7.60 -17.09
CA VAL A 30 -8.92 6.82 -18.10
C VAL A 30 -10.39 6.71 -17.72
N ARG A 31 -11.28 6.99 -18.69
CA ARG A 31 -12.72 6.88 -18.48
C ARG A 31 -13.13 5.43 -18.20
N PRO A 32 -14.19 5.18 -17.40
CA PRO A 32 -14.62 3.82 -17.09
C PRO A 32 -14.83 2.96 -18.35
N GLU A 33 -15.39 3.54 -19.42
CA GLU A 33 -15.69 2.85 -20.68
C GLU A 33 -14.44 2.47 -21.48
N GLU A 34 -13.30 3.11 -21.19
CA GLU A 34 -12.03 2.91 -21.88
C GLU A 34 -11.09 1.97 -21.11
N ARG A 35 -11.50 1.49 -19.92
CA ARG A 35 -10.69 0.57 -19.11
C ARG A 35 -10.68 -0.82 -19.75
N VAL A 36 -9.51 -1.44 -19.80
CA VAL A 36 -9.33 -2.83 -20.26
C VAL A 36 -9.47 -3.77 -19.07
N ALA A 37 -10.19 -4.88 -19.26
CA ALA A 37 -10.27 -5.93 -18.25
C ALA A 37 -8.89 -6.57 -18.05
N LEU A 38 -8.37 -6.55 -16.82
CA LEU A 38 -7.11 -7.18 -16.46
C LEU A 38 -7.38 -8.46 -15.68
N THR A 39 -6.59 -9.49 -15.95
CA THR A 39 -6.53 -10.70 -15.13
C THR A 39 -5.29 -10.60 -14.25
N GLU A 40 -5.47 -10.74 -12.94
CA GLU A 40 -4.36 -10.78 -11.99
C GLU A 40 -3.49 -12.01 -12.27
N THR A 41 -2.19 -11.79 -12.51
CA THR A 41 -1.24 -12.86 -12.81
C THR A 41 -0.39 -13.25 -11.61
N ASP A 42 -0.34 -12.39 -10.60
CA ASP A 42 0.36 -12.68 -9.35
C ASP A 42 -0.50 -13.53 -8.41
N PRO A 43 0.11 -14.45 -7.65
CA PRO A 43 -0.60 -15.17 -6.61
C PRO A 43 -1.07 -14.20 -5.53
N ASP A 44 -2.24 -14.47 -4.95
CA ASP A 44 -2.83 -13.63 -3.91
C ASP A 44 -1.85 -13.42 -2.75
N ARG A 45 -1.73 -12.17 -2.29
CA ARG A 45 -0.76 -11.78 -1.26
C ARG A 45 -1.26 -12.31 0.09
N GLY A 46 -0.78 -13.49 0.47
CA GLY A 46 -1.24 -14.22 1.66
C GLY A 46 -1.75 -15.63 1.36
N ALA A 47 -1.73 -16.06 0.09
CA ALA A 47 -1.84 -17.47 -0.24
C ALA A 47 -0.79 -18.24 0.59
N PRO A 48 -1.18 -19.30 1.32
CA PRO A 48 -0.25 -20.07 2.11
C PRO A 48 0.75 -20.73 1.17
N LEU A 49 1.90 -20.08 1.02
CA LEU A 49 3.12 -20.70 0.57
C LEU A 49 3.49 -21.69 1.68
N ASP A 50 3.78 -22.94 1.30
CA ASP A 50 4.06 -24.06 2.22
C ASP A 50 5.40 -23.80 2.95
N TYR A 51 5.41 -22.83 3.86
CA TYR A 51 6.56 -22.42 4.64
C TYR A 51 6.53 -23.13 6.00
N PRO A 52 7.62 -23.80 6.41
CA PRO A 52 7.68 -24.47 7.71
C PRO A 52 7.65 -23.49 8.90
N GLU A 53 8.00 -22.23 8.67
CA GLU A 53 8.02 -21.14 9.65
C GLU A 53 6.66 -20.41 9.67
N ARG A 54 5.63 -21.02 10.28
CA ARG A 54 4.36 -20.31 10.52
C ARG A 54 4.58 -19.17 11.53
N TRP A 55 4.26 -17.93 11.16
CA TRP A 55 4.30 -16.80 12.10
C TRP A 55 3.28 -16.99 13.23
N ASP A 56 3.76 -17.10 14.48
CA ASP A 56 2.88 -17.15 15.66
C ASP A 56 2.42 -15.72 16.03
N LEU A 57 1.25 -15.35 15.52
CA LEU A 57 0.61 -14.04 15.75
C LEU A 57 0.07 -13.86 17.18
N ARG A 58 0.31 -14.80 18.10
CA ARG A 58 -0.26 -14.80 19.46
C ARG A 58 0.41 -13.84 20.45
N HIS A 59 1.48 -13.15 20.07
CA HIS A 59 2.16 -12.21 20.97
C HIS A 59 1.65 -10.77 20.90
N GLY A 60 0.48 -10.55 20.30
CA GLY A 60 -0.22 -9.26 20.31
C GLY A 60 -1.37 -9.21 21.31
N GLY A 61 -1.08 -9.26 22.62
CA GLY A 61 -2.08 -8.85 23.63
C GLY A 61 -1.97 -9.56 24.98
N ALA A 62 -1.52 -8.83 25.99
CA ALA A 62 -2.31 -8.48 27.19
C ALA A 62 -1.42 -7.94 28.32
N ALA A 63 -1.85 -6.77 28.83
CA ALA A 63 -1.68 -6.18 30.16
C ALA A 63 -0.26 -5.80 30.64
#